data_AF-A0A849WV74-F1
#
_entry.id   AF-A0A849WV74-F1
#
_cell.length_a   1.000
_cell.length_b   1.000
_cell.length_c   1.000
_cell.angle_alpha   90.00
_cell.angle_beta   90.00
_cell.angle_gamma   90.00
#
_symmetry.space_group_name_H-M   'P 1'
#
loop_
_entity.id
_entity.type
_entity.pdbx_description
1 polymer ?
#
loop_
_entity_poly.entity_id
_entity_poly.type
_entity_poly.pdbx_seq_one_letter_code
_entity_poly.pdbx_strand_id
1 'polypeptide(L)' 'MSLSGKNLTLELCQHSEIDQSLFKNEFNDILQNYRLNPETFTLDELREALADYVQELILEMTKDS' A
#
# COMPACT_ATOMS: atom_id res chain seq x y z
N MET A 1 -14.69 15.11 -4.97
CA MET A 1 -13.30 15.39 -5.38
C MET A 1 -12.62 14.03 -5.50
N SER A 2 -12.12 13.67 -6.69
CA SER A 2 -11.44 12.39 -6.88
C SER A 2 -10.04 12.48 -6.28
N LEU A 3 -9.83 11.87 -5.13
CA LEU A 3 -8.50 11.69 -4.54
C LEU A 3 -7.72 10.76 -5.47
N SER A 4 -6.77 11.32 -6.22
CA SER A 4 -5.83 10.55 -7.02
C SER A 4 -4.89 9.77 -6.10
N GLY A 5 -4.45 8.59 -6.57
CA GLY A 5 -3.58 7.69 -5.80
C GLY A 5 -2.35 8.38 -5.19
N LYS A 6 -1.70 9.29 -5.92
CA LYS A 6 -0.58 10.11 -5.42
C LYS A 6 -0.90 10.94 -4.16
N ASN A 7 -2.09 11.54 -4.07
CA ASN A 7 -2.48 12.32 -2.89
C ASN A 7 -2.79 11.42 -1.70
N LEU A 8 -3.38 10.24 -1.94
CA LEU A 8 -3.68 9.27 -0.89
C LEU A 8 -2.42 8.70 -0.24
N THR A 9 -1.42 8.35 -1.05
CA THR A 9 -0.12 7.90 -0.53
C THR A 9 0.55 8.99 0.32
N LEU A 10 0.44 10.25 -0.11
CA LEU A 10 0.99 11.39 0.63
C LEU A 10 0.28 11.61 1.97
N GLU A 11 -1.05 11.57 2.01
CA GLU A 11 -1.81 11.73 3.26
C GLU A 11 -1.59 10.56 4.23
N LEU A 12 -1.58 9.32 3.74
CA LEU A 12 -1.26 8.14 4.56
C LEU A 12 0.15 8.24 5.16
N CYS A 13 1.12 8.72 4.39
CA CYS A 13 2.50 8.90 4.81
C CYS A 13 2.69 10.09 5.76
N GLN A 14 1.83 11.12 5.69
CA GLN A 14 1.84 12.24 6.63
C GLN A 14 1.17 11.90 7.97
N HIS A 15 0.14 11.06 7.95
CA HIS A 15 -0.62 10.70 9.15
C HIS A 15 -0.10 9.46 9.89
N SER A 16 0.73 8.65 9.23
CA SER A 16 1.36 7.50 9.86
C SER A 16 2.71 7.92 10.44
N GLU A 17 3.01 7.53 11.69
CA GLU A 17 4.37 7.61 12.26
C GLU A 17 5.35 6.61 11.60
N ILE A 18 4.99 6.08 10.44
CA ILE A 18 5.78 5.14 9.66
C ILE A 18 6.83 5.95 8.91
N ASP A 19 8.07 5.46 8.93
CA ASP A 19 9.16 6.05 8.18
C ASP A 19 8.78 6.20 6.71
N GLN A 20 8.82 7.44 6.20
CA GLN A 20 8.35 7.74 4.84
C GLN A 20 9.14 6.99 3.76
N SER A 21 10.40 6.67 4.02
CA SER A 21 11.26 5.93 3.10
C SER A 21 10.87 4.46 3.09
N LEU A 22 10.62 3.87 4.27
CA LEU A 22 10.13 2.50 4.39
C LEU A 22 8.76 2.35 3.74
N PHE A 23 7.82 3.24 4.06
CA PHE A 23 6.49 3.25 3.47
C PHE A 23 6.57 3.40 1.95
N LYS A 24 7.36 4.35 1.42
CA LYS A 24 7.51 4.48 -0.04
C LYS A 24 8.07 3.23 -0.71
N ASN A 25 9.03 2.54 -0.09
CA ASN A 25 9.59 1.32 -0.66
C ASN A 25 8.55 0.20 -0.69
N GLU A 26 7.94 -0.13 0.45
CA GLU A 26 6.90 -1.16 0.55
C GLU A 26 5.70 -0.84 -0.32
N PHE A 27 5.28 0.43 -0.33
CA PHE A 27 4.17 0.90 -1.14
C PHE A 27 4.47 0.81 -2.64
N ASN A 28 5.69 1.17 -3.07
CA ASN A 28 6.08 0.96 -4.46
C ASN A 28 6.13 -0.52 -4.82
N ASP A 29 6.57 -1.38 -3.90
CA ASP A 29 6.60 -2.83 -4.10
C ASP A 29 5.19 -3.40 -4.31
N ILE A 30 4.24 -2.99 -3.45
CA ILE A 30 2.82 -3.33 -3.59
C ILE A 30 2.26 -2.78 -4.91
N LEU A 31 2.52 -1.52 -5.25
CA LEU A 31 2.07 -0.96 -6.53
C LEU A 31 2.63 -1.74 -7.73
N GLN A 32 3.89 -2.18 -7.68
CA GLN A 32 4.53 -2.98 -8.72
C GLN A 32 3.92 -4.38 -8.81
N ASN A 33 3.74 -5.07 -7.67
CA ASN A 33 3.20 -6.44 -7.60
C ASN A 33 1.74 -6.48 -8.08
N TYR A 34 0.93 -5.51 -7.67
CA TYR A 34 -0.48 -5.41 -8.06
C TYR A 34 -0.69 -4.66 -9.38
N ARG A 35 0.40 -4.23 -10.05
CA ARG A 35 0.38 -3.40 -11.28
C ARG A 35 -0.52 -2.18 -11.17
N LEU A 36 -0.62 -1.62 -9.97
CA LEU A 36 -1.41 -0.44 -9.69
C LEU A 36 -0.68 0.77 -10.25
N ASN A 37 -1.39 1.50 -11.10
CA ASN A 37 -0.80 2.61 -11.80
C ASN A 37 -0.87 3.87 -10.93
N PRO A 38 0.26 4.42 -10.42
CA PRO A 38 0.30 5.46 -9.37
C PRO A 38 -0.53 6.71 -9.67
N GLU A 39 -0.78 6.97 -10.94
CA GLU A 39 -1.48 8.15 -11.44
C GLU A 39 -2.99 7.94 -11.58
N THR A 40 -3.46 6.69 -11.64
CA THR A 40 -4.85 6.34 -11.93
C THR A 40 -5.48 5.39 -10.92
N PHE A 41 -4.71 4.76 -10.04
CA PHE A 41 -5.27 3.84 -9.04
C PHE A 41 -6.19 4.57 -8.08
N THR A 42 -7.24 3.87 -7.69
CA THR A 42 -8.23 4.35 -6.71
C THR A 42 -7.91 3.86 -5.31
N LEU A 43 -8.45 4.54 -4.30
CA LEU A 43 -8.31 4.15 -2.89
C LEU A 43 -8.79 2.71 -2.64
N ASP A 44 -9.80 2.26 -3.39
CA ASP A 44 -10.36 0.92 -3.28
C ASP A 44 -9.37 -0.14 -3.76
N GLU A 45 -8.77 0.07 -4.93
CA GLU A 45 -7.71 -0.82 -5.45
C GLU A 45 -6.47 -0.85 -4.53
N LEU A 46 -6.09 0.29 -3.97
CA LEU A 46 -5.00 0.35 -3.00
C LEU A 46 -5.35 -0.41 -1.72
N ARG A 47 -6.57 -0.29 -1.23
CA ARG A 47 -7.05 -1.02 -0.05
C ARG A 47 -7.04 -2.51 -0.28
N GLU A 48 -7.46 -2.96 -1.46
CA GLU A 48 -7.45 -4.38 -1.83
C GLU A 48 -6.01 -4.91 -1.87
N ALA A 49 -5.10 -4.21 -2.54
CA ALA A 49 -3.68 -4.60 -2.60
C ALA A 49 -2.98 -4.60 -1.23
N LEU A 50 -3.29 -3.61 -0.37
CA LEU A 50 -2.79 -3.59 1.00
C LEU A 50 -3.37 -4.72 1.85
N ALA A 51 -4.66 -5.00 1.70
CA ALA A 51 -5.32 -6.08 2.45
C ALA A 51 -4.74 -7.44 2.07
N ASP A 52 -4.50 -7.67 0.78
CA ASP A 52 -3.93 -8.92 0.28
C ASP A 52 -2.45 -9.05 0.72
N TYR A 53 -1.66 -7.97 0.64
CA TYR A 53 -0.30 -7.93 1.21
C TYR A 53 -0.24 -8.23 2.71
N VAL A 54 -1.11 -7.60 3.51
CA VAL A 54 -1.19 -7.84 4.96
C VAL A 54 -1.64 -9.26 5.25
N GLN A 55 -2.57 -9.80 4.46
CA GLN A 55 -3.04 -11.17 4.60
C GLN A 55 -1.93 -12.19 4.28
N GLU A 56 -1.13 -11.95 3.23
CA GLU A 56 0.06 -12.74 2.91
C GLU A 56 1.07 -12.70 4.05
N LEU A 57 1.41 -11.52 4.57
CA LEU A 57 2.31 -11.34 5.72
C LEU A 57 1.83 -12.13 6.95
N ILE A 58 0.53 -12.06 7.28
CA ILE A 58 -0.04 -12.80 8.41
C ILE A 58 0.04 -14.33 8.16
N LEU A 59 -0.22 -14.78 6.93
CA LEU A 59 -0.11 -16.19 6.55
C LEU A 59 1.33 -16.70 6.60
N GLU A 60 2.31 -15.87 6.21
CA GLU A 60 3.74 -16.20 6.34
C GLU A 60 4.16 -16.31 7.81
N MET A 61 3.73 -15.37 8.67
CA MET A 61 4.03 -15.41 10.10
C MET A 61 3.38 -16.60 10.82
N THR A 62 2.23 -17.07 10.33
CA THR A 62 1.51 -18.22 10.93
C THR A 62 1.96 -19.58 10.38
N LYS A 63 2.65 -19.62 9.24
CA LYS A 63 3.25 -20.85 8.69
C LYS A 63 4.52 -21.31 9.42
N ASP A 64 5.12 -20.45 10.23
CA ASP A 64 6.33 -20.76 11.02
C ASP A 64 6.02 -21.21 12.47
N SER A 65 4.77 -21.56 12.80
CA SER A 65 4.35 -22.10 14.11
C SER A 65 4.05 -23.60 14.10
#